data_AF-A0A5C5VWQ8-F1
#
_entry.id   AF-A0A5C5VWQ8-F1
#
_cell.length_a   1.000
_cell.length_b   1.000
_cell.length_c   1.000
_cell.angle_alpha   90.00
_cell.angle_beta   90.00
_cell.angle_gamma   90.00
#
_symmetry.space_group_name_H-M   'P 1'
#
loop_
_entity.id
_entity.type
_entity.pdbx_description
1 polymer ?
#
loop_
_entity_poly.entity_id
_entity_poly.type
_entity_poly.pdbx_seq_one_letter_code
_entity_poly.pdbx_strand_id
1 'polypeptide(L)'
;MTWPLFGILLFVTLVVQTTLVPRVSGPFLPVDLFLALGLLCGLSMPLHDARLAAWITGFMQGCESIGAIGIHALSIGLAGLLITKFRETINAQVWWGRALAGFLAALPAQLLLLTYRRVWQSAAIGSAGRIVAMAAAGALIAALLAALAAGLPGLRRRRRRFSAA
;
A
#
# COMPACT_ATOMS: atom_id res chain seq x y z
N MET A 1 10.46 -4.41 10.10
CA MET A 1 9.71 -3.59 11.08
C MET A 1 9.18 -4.46 12.20
N THR A 2 9.07 -3.96 13.44
CA THR A 2 8.48 -4.67 14.58
C THR A 2 6.98 -4.35 14.70
N TRP A 3 6.19 -5.22 15.33
CA TRP A 3 4.74 -5.00 15.52
C TRP A 3 4.38 -3.69 16.24
N PRO A 4 5.08 -3.25 17.30
CA PRO A 4 4.79 -1.95 17.92
C PRO A 4 5.03 -0.77 16.97
N LEU A 5 6.12 -0.81 16.19
CA LEU A 5 6.40 0.23 15.19
C LEU A 5 5.34 0.23 14.07
N PHE A 6 4.88 -0.95 13.65
CA PHE A 6 3.76 -1.07 12.71
C PHE A 6 2.50 -0.40 13.28
N GLY A 7 2.14 -0.68 14.54
CA GLY A 7 0.98 -0.06 15.19
C GLY A 7 1.08 1.47 15.23
N ILE A 8 2.25 2.01 15.55
CA ILE A 8 2.50 3.47 15.53
C ILE A 8 2.33 4.03 14.11
N LEU A 9 2.94 3.41 13.10
CA LEU A 9 2.82 3.87 11.71
C LEU A 9 1.37 3.76 11.21
N LEU A 10 0.66 2.70 11.59
CA LEU A 10 -0.75 2.52 11.23
C LEU A 10 -1.62 3.63 11.83
N PHE A 11 -1.40 3.96 13.11
CA PHE A 11 -2.09 5.07 13.77
C PHE A 11 -1.76 6.43 13.13
N VAL A 12 -0.48 6.69 12.85
CA VAL A 12 -0.06 7.93 12.16
C VAL A 12 -0.70 8.00 10.77
N THR A 13 -0.68 6.89 10.02
CA THR A 13 -1.31 6.82 8.70
C THR A 13 -2.81 7.10 8.78
N LEU A 14 -3.52 6.53 9.76
CA LEU A 14 -4.94 6.79 10.01
C LEU A 14 -5.19 8.30 10.23
N VAL A 15 -4.44 8.92 11.15
CA VAL A 15 -4.59 10.35 11.47
C VAL A 15 -4.27 11.22 10.25
N VAL A 16 -3.17 10.95 9.54
CA VAL A 16 -2.77 11.76 8.38
C VAL A 16 -3.74 11.58 7.21
N GLN A 17 -4.22 10.35 6.97
CA GLN A 17 -5.18 10.03 5.90
C GLN A 17 -6.53 10.71 6.15
N THR A 18 -6.97 10.84 7.39
CA THR A 18 -8.25 11.50 7.71
C THR A 18 -8.15 13.02 7.80
N THR A 19 -7.01 13.57 8.23
CA THR A 19 -6.88 15.01 8.51
C THR A 19 -6.22 15.81 7.38
N LEU A 20 -5.12 15.29 6.83
CA LEU A 20 -4.26 16.02 5.89
C LEU A 20 -4.54 15.65 4.45
N VAL A 21 -4.73 14.35 4.16
CA VAL A 21 -4.96 13.90 2.77
C VAL A 21 -6.14 14.61 2.12
N PRO A 22 -7.32 14.80 2.74
CA PRO A 22 -8.43 15.50 2.09
C PRO A 22 -8.12 16.96 1.71
N ARG A 23 -7.14 17.59 2.36
CA ARG A 23 -6.69 18.96 2.07
C ARG A 23 -5.67 19.03 0.94
N VAL A 24 -4.99 17.93 0.63
CA VAL A 24 -3.89 17.87 -0.35
C VAL A 24 -4.27 17.05 -1.58
N SER A 25 -5.11 16.03 -1.43
CA SER A 25 -5.57 15.18 -2.52
C SER A 25 -6.61 15.90 -3.36
N GLY A 26 -6.17 16.40 -4.51
CA GLY A 26 -7.07 16.88 -5.56
C GLY A 26 -7.66 15.72 -6.38
N PRO A 27 -8.63 16.01 -7.27
CA PRO A 27 -9.25 15.02 -8.15
C PRO A 27 -8.27 14.33 -9.13
N PHE A 28 -7.05 14.86 -9.26
CA PHE A 28 -6.00 14.35 -10.15
C PHE A 28 -4.84 13.67 -9.41
N LEU A 29 -4.77 13.77 -8.08
CA LEU A 29 -3.66 13.24 -7.28
C LEU A 29 -4.17 12.38 -6.12
N PRO A 30 -4.64 11.15 -6.39
CA PRO A 30 -5.14 10.27 -5.34
C PRO A 30 -3.97 9.78 -4.47
N VAL A 31 -3.93 10.25 -3.22
CA VAL A 31 -2.94 9.79 -2.23
C VAL A 31 -3.61 8.76 -1.33
N ASP A 32 -3.12 7.51 -1.41
CA ASP A 32 -3.56 6.41 -0.55
C ASP A 32 -2.40 5.97 0.36
N LEU A 33 -2.38 6.50 1.58
CA LEU A 33 -1.33 6.20 2.55
C LEU A 33 -1.45 4.79 3.13
N PHE A 34 -2.66 4.22 3.17
CA PHE A 34 -2.86 2.83 3.59
C PHE A 34 -2.23 1.87 2.60
N LEU A 35 -2.42 2.09 1.30
CA LEU A 35 -1.76 1.32 0.26
C LEU A 35 -0.23 1.46 0.35
N ALA A 36 0.28 2.69 0.53
CA ALA A 36 1.71 2.93 0.71
C ALA A 36 2.28 2.19 1.94
N LEU A 37 1.55 2.19 3.06
CA LEU A 37 1.93 1.47 4.28
C LEU A 37 1.92 -0.05 4.06
N GLY A 38 0.91 -0.59 3.36
CA GLY A 38 0.84 -2.01 3.01
C GLY A 38 2.05 -2.47 2.18
N LEU A 39 2.43 -1.68 1.17
CA LEU A 39 3.63 -1.91 0.37
C LEU A 39 4.92 -1.81 1.22
N LEU A 40 5.00 -0.80 2.10
CA LEU A 40 6.14 -0.62 3.01
C LEU A 40 6.31 -1.82 3.94
N CYS A 41 5.22 -2.37 4.48
CA CYS A 41 5.25 -3.60 5.26
C CYS A 41 5.77 -4.77 4.43
N GLY A 42 5.27 -4.91 3.20
CA GLY A 42 5.74 -5.84 2.17
C GLY A 42 7.26 -5.83 1.97
N LEU A 43 7.84 -4.64 1.90
CA LEU A 43 9.28 -4.43 1.69
C LEU A 43 10.14 -4.59 2.96
N SER A 44 9.57 -4.37 4.15
CA SER A 44 10.34 -4.19 5.39
C SER A 44 10.14 -5.26 6.47
N MET A 45 9.11 -6.11 6.37
CA MET A 45 8.79 -7.14 7.37
C MET A 45 9.13 -8.57 6.87
N PRO A 46 9.26 -9.56 7.78
CA PRO A 46 9.27 -10.98 7.43
C PRO A 46 8.07 -11.37 6.57
N LEU A 47 8.18 -12.42 5.76
CA LEU A 47 7.17 -12.73 4.73
C LEU A 47 5.74 -12.90 5.27
N HIS A 48 5.57 -13.63 6.37
CA HIS A 48 4.26 -13.91 6.95
C HIS A 48 3.70 -12.66 7.64
N ASP A 49 4.52 -11.98 8.44
CA ASP A 49 4.17 -10.72 9.11
C ASP A 49 3.80 -9.62 8.11
N ALA A 50 4.52 -9.51 7.00
CA ALA A 50 4.28 -8.51 5.97
C ALA A 50 2.90 -8.69 5.32
N ARG A 51 2.52 -9.93 5.04
CA ARG A 51 1.21 -10.26 4.47
C ARG A 51 0.11 -9.95 5.48
N LEU A 52 0.26 -10.40 6.73
CA LEU A 52 -0.71 -10.13 7.79
C LEU A 52 -0.87 -8.62 8.04
N ALA A 53 0.23 -7.87 8.10
CA ALA A 53 0.21 -6.42 8.25
C ALA A 53 -0.52 -5.73 7.10
N ALA A 54 -0.34 -6.18 5.86
CA ALA A 54 -1.08 -5.65 4.70
C ALA A 54 -2.59 -5.90 4.82
N TRP A 55 -3.00 -7.11 5.24
CA TRP A 55 -4.41 -7.41 5.51
C TRP A 55 -5.00 -6.53 6.62
N ILE A 56 -4.28 -6.38 7.74
CA ILE A 56 -4.70 -5.50 8.86
C ILE A 56 -4.82 -4.04 8.38
N THR A 57 -3.86 -3.57 7.58
CA THR A 57 -3.86 -2.21 7.03
C THR A 57 -5.10 -1.96 6.17
N GLY A 58 -5.44 -2.90 5.29
CA GLY A 58 -6.65 -2.79 4.47
C GLY A 58 -7.94 -2.96 5.27
N PHE A 59 -7.95 -3.79 6.31
CA PHE A 59 -9.10 -3.90 7.21
C PHE A 59 -9.37 -2.59 7.94
N MET A 60 -8.32 -1.93 8.48
CA MET A 60 -8.44 -0.63 9.13
C MET A 60 -8.94 0.46 8.17
N GLN A 61 -8.42 0.50 6.94
CA GLN A 61 -8.95 1.40 5.91
C GLN A 61 -10.44 1.13 5.62
N GLY A 62 -10.83 -0.15 5.61
CA GLY A 62 -12.21 -0.58 5.44
C GLY A 62 -13.14 -0.09 6.55
N CYS A 63 -12.68 -0.10 7.81
CA CYS A 63 -13.44 0.39 8.96
C CYS A 63 -13.76 1.89 8.90
N GLU A 64 -12.94 2.70 8.23
CA GLU A 64 -13.24 4.12 8.01
C GLU A 64 -14.19 4.37 6.84
N SER A 65 -14.33 3.40 5.95
CA SER A 65 -15.16 3.53 4.76
C SER A 65 -16.63 3.20 5.08
N ILE A 66 -17.56 3.95 4.49
CA ILE A 66 -19.01 3.68 4.56
C ILE A 66 -19.41 2.43 3.72
N GLY A 67 -18.43 1.74 3.10
CA GLY A 67 -18.65 0.63 2.15
C GLY A 67 -18.31 -0.75 2.69
N ALA A 68 -18.15 -1.72 1.78
CA ALA A 68 -17.76 -3.08 2.16
C ALA A 68 -16.33 -3.12 2.71
N ILE A 69 -16.20 -3.28 4.03
CA ILE A 69 -14.92 -3.38 4.76
C ILE A 69 -13.96 -4.37 4.09
N GLY A 70 -14.48 -5.49 3.56
CA GLY A 70 -13.69 -6.56 2.94
C GLY A 70 -12.93 -6.16 1.68
N ILE A 71 -13.40 -5.18 0.89
CA ILE A 71 -12.73 -4.82 -0.38
C ILE A 71 -11.37 -4.14 -0.16
N HIS A 72 -11.28 -3.33 0.89
CA HIS A 72 -10.04 -2.66 1.28
C HIS A 72 -9.02 -3.66 1.81
N ALA A 73 -9.47 -4.59 2.67
CA ALA A 73 -8.65 -5.70 3.15
C ALA A 73 -8.13 -6.56 1.98
N LEU A 74 -9.01 -6.93 1.05
CA LEU A 74 -8.66 -7.74 -0.12
C LEU A 74 -7.67 -7.02 -1.04
N SER A 75 -7.91 -5.76 -1.39
CA SER A 75 -7.05 -5.00 -2.30
C SER A 75 -5.65 -4.79 -1.73
N ILE A 76 -5.52 -4.31 -0.50
CA ILE A 76 -4.21 -4.09 0.14
C ILE A 76 -3.54 -5.41 0.49
N GLY A 77 -4.30 -6.42 0.92
CA GLY A 77 -3.80 -7.78 1.13
C GLY A 77 -3.21 -8.37 -0.14
N LEU A 78 -3.87 -8.21 -1.30
CA LEU A 78 -3.36 -8.61 -2.61
C LEU A 78 -2.07 -7.87 -2.97
N ALA A 79 -2.01 -6.55 -2.76
CA ALA A 79 -0.77 -5.79 -2.97
C ALA A 79 0.36 -6.31 -2.08
N GLY A 80 0.08 -6.63 -0.81
CA GLY A 80 1.02 -7.24 0.13
C GLY A 80 1.54 -8.62 -0.33
N LEU A 81 0.65 -9.45 -0.89
CA LEU A 81 1.03 -10.75 -1.47
C LEU A 81 1.94 -10.57 -2.70
N LEU A 82 1.58 -9.67 -3.61
CA LEU A 82 2.35 -9.41 -4.83
C LEU A 82 3.72 -8.81 -4.53
N ILE A 83 3.79 -7.81 -3.67
CA ILE A 83 5.07 -7.16 -3.32
C ILE A 83 6.01 -8.12 -2.59
N THR A 84 5.49 -9.02 -1.75
CA THR A 84 6.31 -10.04 -1.09
C THR A 84 6.83 -11.10 -2.05
N LYS A 85 6.17 -11.31 -3.19
CA LYS A 85 6.68 -12.14 -4.29
C LYS A 85 7.73 -11.39 -5.13
N PHE A 86 7.47 -10.13 -5.51
CA PHE A 86 8.41 -9.34 -6.32
C PHE A 86 9.69 -8.95 -5.58
N ARG A 87 9.67 -8.79 -4.26
CA ARG A 87 10.87 -8.45 -3.50
C ARG A 87 11.95 -9.54 -3.51
N GLU A 88 11.60 -10.77 -3.87
CA GLU A 88 12.55 -11.89 -3.98
C GLU A 88 13.30 -11.85 -5.31
N THR A 89 12.67 -11.33 -6.36
CA THR A 89 13.27 -11.19 -7.69
C THR A 89 14.02 -9.88 -7.89
N ILE A 90 13.79 -8.86 -7.06
CA ILE A 90 14.31 -7.51 -7.27
C ILE A 90 15.45 -7.19 -6.28
N ASN A 91 16.51 -6.54 -6.80
CA ASN A 91 17.60 -6.06 -5.97
C ASN A 91 17.12 -4.98 -4.98
N ALA A 92 16.93 -5.35 -3.73
CA ALA A 92 16.44 -4.49 -2.66
C ALA A 92 17.36 -3.30 -2.34
N GLN A 93 18.61 -3.29 -2.84
CA GLN A 93 19.51 -2.15 -2.66
C GLN A 93 19.14 -0.96 -3.54
N VAL A 94 18.50 -1.22 -4.68
CA VAL A 94 18.18 -0.23 -5.68
C VAL A 94 16.80 0.37 -5.40
N TRP A 95 16.72 1.70 -5.25
CA TRP A 95 15.47 2.37 -4.89
C TRP A 95 14.42 2.31 -6.00
N TRP A 96 14.83 2.46 -7.26
CA TRP A 96 13.92 2.41 -8.41
C TRP A 96 13.34 1.00 -8.60
N GLY A 97 14.10 -0.06 -8.30
CA GLY A 97 13.62 -1.43 -8.36
C GLY A 97 12.47 -1.68 -7.36
N ARG A 98 12.61 -1.16 -6.14
CA ARG A 98 11.54 -1.23 -5.12
C ARG A 98 10.30 -0.45 -5.53
N ALA A 99 10.47 0.73 -6.15
CA ALA A 99 9.36 1.51 -6.67
C ALA A 99 8.63 0.78 -7.80
N LEU A 100 9.36 0.18 -8.75
CA LEU A 100 8.77 -0.62 -9.83
C LEU A 100 8.01 -1.84 -9.28
N ALA A 101 8.59 -2.56 -8.32
CA ALA A 101 7.95 -3.68 -7.63
C ALA A 101 6.63 -3.24 -6.97
N GLY A 102 6.69 -2.13 -6.23
CA GLY A 102 5.55 -1.54 -5.53
C GLY A 102 4.45 -1.15 -6.51
N PHE A 103 4.83 -0.54 -7.64
CA PHE A 103 3.89 -0.12 -8.67
C PHE A 103 3.16 -1.31 -9.28
N LEU A 104 3.89 -2.34 -9.70
CA LEU A 104 3.29 -3.56 -10.26
C LEU A 104 2.39 -4.31 -9.26
N ALA A 105 2.73 -4.26 -7.97
CA ALA A 105 1.90 -4.83 -6.91
C ALA A 105 0.65 -4.00 -6.59
N ALA A 106 0.77 -2.67 -6.62
CA ALA A 106 -0.30 -1.75 -6.26
C ALA A 106 -1.34 -1.54 -7.38
N LEU A 107 -0.93 -1.65 -8.64
CA LEU A 107 -1.80 -1.44 -9.80
C LEU A 107 -3.06 -2.34 -9.77
N PRO A 108 -2.98 -3.67 -9.58
CA PRO A 108 -4.18 -4.50 -9.50
C PRO A 108 -5.03 -4.19 -8.27
N ALA A 109 -4.42 -3.81 -7.14
CA ALA A 109 -5.16 -3.42 -5.94
C ALA A 109 -5.97 -2.13 -6.15
N GLN A 110 -5.36 -1.11 -6.76
CA GLN A 110 -6.00 0.16 -7.11
C GLN A 110 -7.10 -0.03 -8.17
N LEU A 111 -6.85 -0.83 -9.21
CA LEU A 111 -7.86 -1.13 -10.22
C LEU A 111 -9.07 -1.84 -9.61
N LEU A 112 -8.84 -2.83 -8.76
CA LEU A 112 -9.91 -3.55 -8.08
C LEU A 112 -10.75 -2.61 -7.21
N LEU A 113 -10.11 -1.72 -6.44
CA LEU A 113 -10.80 -0.77 -5.60
C LEU A 113 -11.61 0.26 -6.39
N LEU A 114 -11.02 0.89 -7.41
CA LEU A 114 -11.71 1.90 -8.22
C LEU A 114 -12.82 1.30 -9.08
N THR A 115 -12.63 0.08 -9.59
CA THR A 115 -13.68 -0.65 -10.31
C THR A 115 -14.83 -0.96 -9.36
N TYR A 116 -14.56 -1.48 -8.16
CA TYR A 116 -15.60 -1.71 -7.16
C TYR A 116 -16.39 -0.43 -6.84
N ARG A 117 -15.70 0.69 -6.59
CA ARG A 117 -16.35 1.99 -6.33
C ARG A 117 -17.23 2.45 -7.50
N ARG A 118 -16.78 2.27 -8.74
CA ARG A 118 -17.57 2.64 -9.92
C ARG A 118 -18.82 1.79 -10.04
N VAL A 119 -18.67 0.46 -9.98
CA VAL A 119 -19.78 -0.43 -10.33
C VAL A 119 -20.75 -0.53 -9.16
N TRP A 120 -20.28 -0.72 -7.91
CA TRP A 120 -21.17 -1.00 -6.77
C TRP A 120 -21.56 0.23 -5.95
N GLN A 121 -20.77 1.31 -5.96
CA GLN A 121 -21.10 2.53 -5.21
C GLN A 121 -21.60 3.66 -6.12
N SER A 122 -21.81 3.37 -7.41
CA SER A 122 -22.24 4.33 -8.43
C SER A 122 -21.42 5.64 -8.42
N ALA A 123 -20.16 5.57 -8.00
CA ALA A 123 -19.30 6.72 -7.96
C ALA A 123 -19.11 7.26 -9.38
N ALA A 124 -19.25 8.57 -9.57
CA ALA A 124 -19.13 9.26 -10.85
C ALA A 124 -17.66 9.30 -11.35
N ILE A 125 -17.05 8.14 -11.52
CA ILE A 125 -15.68 7.94 -11.98
C ILE A 125 -15.73 7.77 -13.50
N GLY A 126 -15.94 8.89 -14.21
CA GLY A 126 -16.09 9.06 -15.67
C GLY A 126 -15.88 7.84 -16.59
N SER A 127 -14.94 7.94 -17.53
CA SER A 127 -14.65 6.91 -18.54
C SER A 127 -13.71 5.83 -18.00
N ALA A 128 -13.69 4.64 -18.65
CA ALA A 128 -12.80 3.54 -18.26
C ALA A 128 -11.32 3.96 -18.29
N GLY A 129 -10.90 4.77 -19.27
CA GLY A 129 -9.53 5.29 -19.34
C GLY A 129 -9.15 6.16 -18.13
N ARG A 130 -10.10 6.91 -17.58
CA ARG A 130 -9.87 7.73 -16.37
C ARG A 130 -9.63 6.85 -15.14
N ILE A 131 -10.31 5.71 -15.02
CA ILE A 131 -10.09 4.75 -13.93
C ILE A 131 -8.67 4.21 -13.98
N VAL A 132 -8.22 3.79 -15.16
CA VAL A 132 -6.87 3.25 -15.35
C VAL A 132 -5.82 4.31 -15.04
N ALA A 133 -6.01 5.54 -15.51
CA ALA A 133 -5.11 6.64 -15.23
C ALA A 133 -5.04 6.98 -13.72
N MET A 134 -6.19 7.04 -13.04
CA MET A 134 -6.24 7.29 -11.59
C MET A 134 -5.63 6.13 -10.79
N ALA A 135 -5.88 4.89 -11.20
CA ALA A 135 -5.28 3.70 -10.59
C ALA A 135 -3.76 3.71 -10.72
N ALA A 136 -3.26 4.02 -11.92
CA ALA A 136 -1.83 4.11 -12.19
C ALA A 136 -1.18 5.25 -11.38
N ALA A 137 -1.81 6.43 -11.33
CA ALA A 137 -1.30 7.55 -10.53
C ALA A 137 -1.25 7.21 -9.04
N GLY A 138 -2.34 6.67 -8.48
CA GLY A 138 -2.40 6.27 -7.07
C GLY A 138 -1.41 5.16 -6.72
N ALA A 139 -1.29 4.15 -7.59
CA ALA A 139 -0.31 3.08 -7.45
C ALA A 139 1.13 3.61 -7.49
N LEU A 140 1.43 4.53 -8.42
CA LEU A 140 2.76 5.13 -8.56
C LEU A 140 3.14 5.94 -7.32
N ILE A 141 2.24 6.80 -6.83
CA ILE A 141 2.47 7.61 -5.63
C ILE A 141 2.70 6.71 -4.41
N ALA A 142 1.82 5.73 -4.20
CA ALA A 142 1.97 4.79 -3.08
C ALA A 142 3.28 4.00 -3.15
N ALA A 143 3.66 3.55 -4.35
CA ALA A 143 4.90 2.81 -4.57
C ALA A 143 6.15 3.65 -4.33
N LEU A 144 6.16 4.91 -4.79
CA LEU A 144 7.25 5.85 -4.55
C LEU A 144 7.41 6.13 -3.05
N LEU A 145 6.30 6.44 -2.35
CA LEU A 145 6.31 6.66 -0.91
C LEU A 145 6.85 5.44 -0.15
N ALA A 146 6.37 4.24 -0.49
CA ALA A 146 6.82 3.00 0.13
C ALA A 146 8.30 2.71 -0.15
N ALA A 147 8.76 2.90 -1.38
CA ALA A 147 10.15 2.64 -1.78
C ALA A 147 11.14 3.60 -1.10
N LEU A 148 10.78 4.90 -1.03
CA LEU A 148 11.56 5.92 -0.33
C LEU A 148 11.59 5.65 1.18
N ALA A 149 10.44 5.40 1.80
CA ALA A 149 10.34 5.07 3.21
C ALA A 149 11.16 3.81 3.56
N ALA A 150 11.07 2.75 2.75
CA ALA A 150 11.87 1.54 2.93
C ALA A 150 13.39 1.78 2.81
N GLY A 151 13.81 2.90 2.19
CA GLY A 151 15.21 3.31 2.08
C GLY A 151 15.79 3.90 3.35
N LEU A 152 14.93 4.35 4.29
CA LEU A 152 15.38 5.02 5.50
C LEU A 152 16.18 4.07 6.41
N PRO A 153 17.35 4.50 6.91
CA PRO A 153 18.28 3.64 7.66
C PRO A 153 17.65 3.05 8.94
N GLY A 154 16.70 3.75 9.56
CA GLY A 154 15.98 3.28 10.75
C GLY A 154 15.17 2.01 10.53
N LEU A 155 14.70 1.75 9.30
CA LEU A 155 13.83 0.59 9.00
C LEU A 155 14.61 -0.66 8.56
N ARG A 156 15.91 -0.54 8.23
CA ARG A 156 16.76 -1.63 7.68
C ARG A 156 17.33 -2.60 8.74
N ARG A 157 17.19 -2.33 10.03
CA ARG A 157 18.09 -2.85 11.09
C ARG A 157 17.95 -4.33 11.51
N ARG A 158 17.17 -5.20 10.85
CA ARG A 158 16.90 -6.57 11.41
C ARG A 158 16.93 -7.77 10.46
N ARG A 159 17.41 -7.64 9.22
CA ARG A 159 17.39 -8.78 8.26
C ARG A 159 18.55 -9.79 8.38
N ARG A 160 19.52 -9.60 9.31
CA ARG A 160 20.75 -10.42 9.39
C ARG A 160 20.78 -11.50 10.49
N ARG A 161 19.70 -11.76 11.24
CA ARG A 161 19.74 -12.69 12.40
C ARG A 161 19.07 -14.06 12.23
N PHE A 162 18.58 -14.43 11.04
CA PHE A 162 17.79 -15.66 10.86
C PHE A 162 18.27 -16.63 9.76
N SER A 163 19.52 -16.52 9.29
CA SER A 163 20.14 -17.54 8.42
C SER A 163 21.19 -18.39 9.14
N ALA A 164 21.04 -18.58 10.45
CA ALA A 164 21.81 -19.54 11.23
C ALA A 164 20.84 -20.34 12.10
N ALA A 165 20.11 -21.26 11.48
CA ALA A 165 19.39 -22.36 12.11
C ALA A 165 19.17 -23.44 11.05
#